data_AF-A0A9X1VEC3-F1
#
_entry.id   AF-A0A9X1VEC3-F1
#
_cell.length_a   1.000
_cell.length_b   1.000
_cell.length_c   1.000
_cell.angle_alpha   90.00
_cell.angle_beta   90.00
_cell.angle_gamma   90.00
#
_symmetry.space_group_name_H-M   'P 1'
#
loop_
_entity.id
_entity.type
_entity.pdbx_description
1 polymer ?
#
loop_
_entity_poly.entity_id
_entity_poly.type
_entity_poly.pdbx_seq_one_letter_code
_entity_poly.pdbx_strand_id
1 'polypeptide(L)'
;METPPTFFYSPNAYALGIIAQEAITCQCCGKARAFRYTGNLYTAATVKQLCPWCIADGSAADKYGGSFVSDFEGLNPDPAAETGLAMSPASMEQVSSRTPGYASWQGDVWLGHCGEACIFLGYAGGAELATIWAEVEADAVASGWGKENIRDYMHKDGDMTGYLFRCQHCGQHRLHVDAN
;
A
#
# COMPACT_ATOMS: atom_id res chain seq x y z
N MET A 1 25.10 12.77 5.26
CA MET A 1 23.70 12.86 4.78
C MET A 1 22.85 12.08 5.76
N GLU A 2 21.66 12.56 6.11
CA GLU A 2 20.76 11.87 7.06
C GLU A 2 20.25 10.56 6.46
N THR A 3 20.28 9.48 7.22
CA THR A 3 19.78 8.17 6.78
C THR A 3 18.26 8.26 6.58
N PRO A 4 17.74 7.85 5.42
CA PRO A 4 16.29 7.81 5.19
C PRO A 4 15.61 6.76 6.10
N PRO A 5 14.37 6.99 6.53
CA PRO A 5 13.64 6.03 7.36
C PRO A 5 13.29 4.76 6.58
N THR A 6 13.09 3.66 7.31
CA THR A 6 12.56 2.40 6.78
C THR A 6 11.13 2.21 7.24
N PHE A 7 10.29 1.60 6.41
CA PHE A 7 8.87 1.39 6.70
C PHE A 7 8.58 -0.10 6.75
N PHE A 8 8.13 -0.62 7.89
CA PHE A 8 7.85 -2.05 8.05
C PHE A 8 6.78 -2.55 7.09
N TYR A 9 5.69 -1.77 6.94
CA TYR A 9 4.57 -2.12 6.06
C TYR A 9 4.83 -1.76 4.58
N SER A 10 5.82 -0.93 4.27
CA SER A 10 6.20 -0.59 2.88
C SER A 10 7.73 -0.64 2.70
N PRO A 11 8.36 -1.81 2.89
CA PRO A 11 9.82 -1.93 2.96
C PRO A 11 10.50 -1.59 1.64
N ASN A 12 9.78 -1.74 0.52
CA ASN A 12 10.28 -1.50 -0.83
C ASN A 12 9.96 -0.10 -1.37
N ALA A 13 9.43 0.82 -0.54
CA ALA A 13 8.96 2.14 -0.98
C ALA A 13 9.98 2.93 -1.84
N TYR A 14 11.27 2.82 -1.52
CA TYR A 14 12.34 3.46 -2.30
C TYR A 14 12.58 2.78 -3.66
N ALA A 15 12.62 1.45 -3.67
CA ALA A 15 12.84 0.66 -4.89
C ALA A 15 11.65 0.77 -5.86
N LEU A 16 10.45 0.98 -5.33
CA LEU A 16 9.20 1.16 -6.09
C LEU A 16 8.97 2.61 -6.54
N GLY A 17 9.85 3.55 -6.19
CA GLY A 17 9.68 4.97 -6.55
C GLY A 17 8.54 5.69 -5.81
N ILE A 18 7.91 5.04 -4.82
CA ILE A 18 6.95 5.67 -3.89
C ILE A 18 7.64 6.78 -3.09
N ILE A 19 8.93 6.56 -2.78
CA ILE A 19 9.82 7.61 -2.29
C ILE A 19 10.94 7.80 -3.32
N ALA A 20 10.90 8.90 -4.04
CA ALA A 20 11.88 9.26 -5.05
C ALA A 20 13.06 10.03 -4.43
N GLN A 21 14.27 9.79 -4.95
CA GLN A 21 15.45 10.59 -4.64
C GLN A 21 15.38 11.93 -5.39
N GLU A 22 14.58 12.84 -4.85
CA GLU A 22 14.32 14.17 -5.38
C GLU A 22 14.41 15.19 -4.23
N ALA A 23 15.20 16.25 -4.44
CA ALA A 23 15.43 17.27 -3.42
C ALA A 23 14.23 18.21 -3.32
N ILE A 24 13.73 18.41 -2.09
CA ILE A 24 12.55 19.22 -1.82
C ILE A 24 12.75 20.10 -0.58
N THR A 25 11.93 21.14 -0.48
CA THR A 25 11.61 21.77 0.82
C THR A 25 10.30 21.18 1.32
N CYS A 26 10.35 20.38 2.37
CA CYS A 26 9.18 19.66 2.88
C CYS A 26 8.12 20.65 3.41
N GLN A 27 6.88 20.55 2.93
CA GLN A 27 5.77 21.40 3.40
C GLN A 27 5.37 21.10 4.85
N CYS A 28 5.65 19.89 5.35
CA CYS A 28 5.35 19.52 6.72
C CYS A 28 6.35 20.18 7.70
N CYS A 29 7.64 19.84 7.62
CA CYS A 29 8.65 20.28 8.58
C CYS A 29 9.48 21.51 8.15
N GLY A 30 9.30 22.02 6.93
CA GLY A 30 10.05 23.17 6.39
C GLY A 30 11.52 22.90 6.04
N LYS A 31 12.03 21.68 6.28
CA LYS A 31 13.43 21.32 6.06
C LYS A 31 13.69 20.99 4.58
N ALA A 32 14.92 21.28 4.12
CA ALA A 32 15.45 20.72 2.89
C ALA A 32 15.71 19.21 3.07
N ARG A 33 15.19 18.39 2.16
CA ARG A 33 15.25 16.92 2.23
C ARG A 33 15.63 16.36 0.86
N ALA A 34 16.39 15.26 0.86
CA ALA A 34 16.89 14.63 -0.37
C ALA A 34 15.91 13.65 -1.03
N PHE A 35 14.75 13.44 -0.41
CA PHE A 35 13.74 12.49 -0.87
C PHE A 35 12.34 13.10 -0.80
N ARG A 36 11.52 12.75 -1.79
CA ARG A 36 10.12 13.15 -1.95
C ARG A 36 9.22 11.92 -1.97
N TYR A 37 8.14 11.95 -1.19
CA TYR A 37 7.03 11.02 -1.33
C TYR A 37 6.19 11.38 -2.56
N THR A 38 5.88 10.40 -3.39
CA THR A 38 5.22 10.58 -4.69
C THR A 38 3.74 10.21 -4.67
N GLY A 39 3.28 9.48 -3.65
CA GLY A 39 1.89 9.07 -3.48
C GLY A 39 1.00 10.14 -2.86
N ASN A 40 -0.22 9.74 -2.51
CA ASN A 40 -1.24 10.61 -1.96
C ASN A 40 -1.17 10.71 -0.43
N LEU A 41 -1.57 11.88 0.07
CA LEU A 41 -2.06 12.06 1.43
C LEU A 41 -3.53 12.46 1.29
N TYR A 42 -4.44 11.61 1.73
CA TYR A 42 -5.87 11.86 1.74
C TYR A 42 -6.20 12.88 2.83
N THR A 43 -6.27 14.14 2.45
CA THR A 43 -6.55 15.29 3.32
C THR A 43 -7.29 16.38 2.52
N ALA A 44 -7.96 17.29 3.22
CA ALA A 44 -8.52 18.50 2.60
C ALA A 44 -7.45 19.52 2.13
N ALA A 45 -6.20 19.38 2.58
CA ALA A 45 -5.12 20.29 2.23
C ALA A 45 -4.39 19.90 0.94
N THR A 46 -3.95 20.88 0.15
CA THR A 46 -3.09 20.63 -1.02
C THR A 46 -1.63 20.41 -0.60
N VAL A 47 -1.21 19.16 -0.49
CA VAL A 47 0.16 18.76 -0.15
C VAL A 47 0.82 18.08 -1.36
N LYS A 48 1.96 18.62 -1.81
CA LYS A 48 2.69 18.13 -3.01
C LYS A 48 4.14 17.73 -2.73
N GLN A 49 4.72 18.26 -1.65
CA GLN A 49 6.14 18.18 -1.34
C GLN A 49 6.30 17.68 0.10
N LEU A 50 6.27 16.35 0.24
CA LEU A 50 6.38 15.69 1.53
C LEU A 50 7.62 14.81 1.60
N CYS A 51 8.34 14.86 2.71
CA CYS A 51 9.51 14.03 2.93
C CYS A 51 9.17 12.76 3.71
N PRO A 52 9.92 11.66 3.53
CA PRO A 52 9.63 10.39 4.18
C PRO A 52 9.80 10.45 5.71
N TRP A 53 10.63 11.34 6.25
CA TRP A 53 10.77 11.51 7.70
C TRP A 53 9.47 11.95 8.38
N CYS A 54 8.72 12.86 7.76
CA CYS A 54 7.44 13.33 8.30
C CYS A 54 6.33 12.29 8.17
N ILE A 55 6.50 11.31 7.28
CA ILE A 55 5.64 10.13 7.22
C ILE A 55 6.02 9.23 8.40
N ALA A 56 7.29 8.85 8.51
CA ALA A 56 7.77 7.90 9.50
C ALA A 56 7.47 8.29 10.96
N ASP A 57 7.53 9.58 11.29
CA ASP A 57 7.25 10.09 12.64
C ASP A 57 5.77 10.47 12.87
N GLY A 58 4.91 10.37 11.84
CA GLY A 58 3.49 10.70 11.90
C GLY A 58 3.17 12.20 11.78
N SER A 59 4.18 13.08 11.78
CA SER A 59 3.95 14.54 11.81
C SER A 59 3.17 15.06 10.60
N ALA A 60 3.29 14.42 9.44
CA ALA A 60 2.52 14.77 8.25
C ALA A 60 1.03 14.48 8.44
N ALA A 61 0.69 13.27 8.89
CA ALA A 61 -0.69 12.87 9.15
C ALA A 61 -1.32 13.78 10.22
N ASP A 62 -0.60 14.03 11.32
CA ASP A 62 -1.04 14.90 12.41
C ASP A 62 -1.28 16.35 11.94
N LYS A 63 -0.32 16.92 11.19
CA LYS A 63 -0.39 18.32 10.74
C LYS A 63 -1.56 18.58 9.79
N TYR A 64 -1.84 17.63 8.91
CA TYR A 64 -2.82 17.79 7.85
C TYR A 64 -4.15 17.07 8.12
N GLY A 65 -4.26 16.35 9.25
CA GLY A 65 -5.44 15.53 9.57
C GLY A 65 -5.77 14.57 8.43
N GLY A 66 -4.75 13.87 7.91
CA GLY A 66 -4.87 13.03 6.71
C GLY A 66 -4.37 11.60 6.90
N SER A 67 -4.71 10.75 5.95
CA SER A 67 -4.29 9.34 5.88
C SER A 67 -3.46 9.10 4.60
N PHE A 68 -2.44 8.27 4.66
CA PHE A 68 -1.69 7.83 3.47
C PHE A 68 -2.37 6.71 2.69
N VAL A 69 -3.46 6.16 3.24
CA VAL A 69 -4.25 5.07 2.66
C VAL A 69 -5.72 5.46 2.64
N SER A 70 -6.41 5.16 1.54
CA SER A 70 -7.84 5.47 1.39
C SER A 70 -8.72 4.50 2.18
N ASP A 71 -8.48 3.20 2.08
CA ASP A 71 -9.32 2.19 2.70
C ASP A 71 -8.54 0.94 3.15
N PHE A 72 -9.19 0.10 3.93
CA PHE A 72 -8.64 -1.11 4.54
C PHE A 72 -9.56 -2.29 4.32
N GLU A 73 -8.99 -3.41 3.88
CA GLU A 73 -9.75 -4.66 3.72
C GLU A 73 -9.07 -5.79 4.49
N GLY A 74 -9.80 -6.39 5.43
CA GLY A 74 -9.33 -7.55 6.20
C GLY A 74 -9.24 -8.82 5.36
N LEU A 75 -9.07 -9.96 6.04
CA LEU A 75 -9.28 -11.26 5.38
C LEU A 75 -10.74 -11.66 5.57
N ASN A 76 -11.47 -11.95 4.50
CA ASN A 76 -12.74 -12.66 4.62
C ASN A 76 -12.56 -14.14 4.27
N PRO A 77 -12.28 -15.02 5.26
CA PRO A 77 -12.05 -16.44 5.00
C PRO A 77 -13.35 -17.20 4.66
N ASP A 78 -14.51 -16.60 4.91
CA ASP A 78 -15.82 -17.18 4.63
C ASP A 78 -16.64 -16.21 3.76
N PRO A 79 -16.86 -16.49 2.47
CA PRO A 79 -17.68 -15.66 1.60
C PRO A 79 -19.12 -15.47 2.08
N ALA A 80 -19.61 -16.35 2.98
CA ALA A 80 -20.93 -16.23 3.60
C ALA A 80 -20.93 -15.38 4.88
N ALA A 81 -19.76 -15.02 5.42
CA ALA A 81 -19.66 -14.13 6.57
C ALA A 81 -19.89 -12.68 6.14
N GLU A 82 -20.80 -11.98 6.85
CA GLU A 82 -21.14 -10.58 6.58
C GLU A 82 -19.96 -9.61 6.76
N THR A 83 -18.96 -9.99 7.55
CA THR A 83 -17.73 -9.20 7.77
C THR A 83 -16.51 -10.12 7.88
N GLY A 84 -15.43 -9.74 7.20
CA GLY A 84 -14.13 -10.41 7.34
C GLY A 84 -13.46 -10.13 8.69
N LEU A 85 -12.38 -10.84 8.98
CA LEU A 85 -11.52 -10.59 10.14
C LEU A 85 -10.88 -9.19 10.03
N ALA A 86 -11.34 -8.28 10.89
CA ALA A 86 -10.82 -6.93 10.97
C ALA A 86 -9.36 -6.90 11.41
N MET A 87 -8.63 -5.88 10.93
CA MET A 87 -7.28 -5.57 11.38
C MET A 87 -7.30 -4.88 12.74
N SER A 88 -6.20 -4.99 13.49
CA SER A 88 -6.06 -4.26 14.73
C SER A 88 -6.05 -2.75 14.48
N PRO A 89 -6.68 -1.95 15.36
CA PRO A 89 -6.64 -0.48 15.24
C PRO A 89 -5.21 0.07 15.25
N ALA A 90 -4.27 -0.63 15.91
CA ALA A 90 -2.88 -0.22 15.99
C ALA A 90 -2.15 -0.37 14.64
N SER A 91 -2.35 -1.47 13.91
CA SER A 91 -1.75 -1.59 12.57
C SER A 91 -2.42 -0.68 11.55
N MET A 92 -3.74 -0.48 11.64
CA MET A 92 -4.44 0.49 10.81
C MET A 92 -3.92 1.92 11.05
N GLU A 93 -3.71 2.33 12.29
CA GLU A 93 -3.11 3.63 12.64
C GLU A 93 -1.68 3.73 12.07
N GLN A 94 -0.82 2.75 12.32
CA GLN A 94 0.55 2.75 11.83
C GLN A 94 0.64 2.80 10.29
N VAL A 95 -0.28 2.14 9.59
CA VAL A 95 -0.35 2.20 8.12
C VAL A 95 -0.85 3.56 7.66
N SER A 96 -1.98 4.02 8.19
CA SER A 96 -2.62 5.28 7.75
C SER A 96 -1.80 6.52 8.09
N SER A 97 -1.10 6.56 9.22
CA SER A 97 -0.41 7.76 9.70
C SER A 97 1.11 7.75 9.43
N ARG A 98 1.72 6.56 9.34
CA ARG A 98 3.18 6.40 9.40
C ARG A 98 3.79 5.54 8.28
N THR A 99 3.00 5.11 7.32
CA THR A 99 3.46 4.30 6.19
C THR A 99 3.16 5.03 4.88
N PRO A 100 4.10 5.11 3.92
CA PRO A 100 3.82 5.69 2.62
C PRO A 100 2.82 4.79 1.86
N GLY A 101 1.75 5.41 1.35
CA GLY A 101 0.78 4.77 0.47
C GLY A 101 1.37 4.41 -0.88
N TYR A 102 0.66 3.59 -1.64
CA TYR A 102 1.00 3.24 -3.01
C TYR A 102 0.04 3.92 -3.99
N ALA A 103 0.42 4.03 -5.26
CA ALA A 103 -0.43 4.63 -6.28
C ALA A 103 -1.38 3.57 -6.87
N SER A 104 -2.65 3.92 -7.03
CA SER A 104 -3.66 3.10 -7.71
C SER A 104 -4.61 3.98 -8.54
N TRP A 105 -5.50 3.35 -9.32
CA TRP A 105 -6.46 4.04 -10.19
C TRP A 105 -7.74 4.42 -9.44
N GLN A 106 -8.30 3.48 -8.68
CA GLN A 106 -9.60 3.63 -7.99
C GLN A 106 -9.48 3.93 -6.49
N GLY A 107 -8.30 4.33 -6.02
CA GLY A 107 -7.99 4.51 -4.60
C GLY A 107 -7.34 3.27 -4.00
N ASP A 108 -6.45 3.43 -3.04
CA ASP A 108 -5.64 2.33 -2.51
C ASP A 108 -6.36 1.62 -1.36
N VAL A 109 -6.37 0.29 -1.40
CA VAL A 109 -6.93 -0.57 -0.35
C VAL A 109 -5.79 -1.34 0.31
N TRP A 110 -5.58 -1.13 1.61
CA TRP A 110 -4.53 -1.84 2.33
C TRP A 110 -5.06 -3.13 2.92
N LEU A 111 -4.45 -4.26 2.54
CA LEU A 111 -4.96 -5.58 2.90
C LEU A 111 -4.46 -6.05 4.27
N GLY A 112 -5.32 -6.80 4.97
CA GLY A 112 -5.05 -7.44 6.27
C GLY A 112 -5.09 -8.96 6.23
N HIS A 113 -4.41 -9.61 7.17
CA HIS A 113 -4.47 -11.06 7.38
C HIS A 113 -4.06 -11.38 8.82
N CYS A 114 -4.58 -12.46 9.40
CA CYS A 114 -4.32 -12.82 10.81
C CYS A 114 -4.63 -11.68 11.81
N GLY A 115 -5.58 -10.80 11.49
CA GLY A 115 -5.97 -9.68 12.36
C GLY A 115 -5.02 -8.48 12.34
N GLU A 116 -4.05 -8.42 11.44
CA GLU A 116 -3.12 -7.30 11.30
C GLU A 116 -2.98 -6.86 9.84
N ALA A 117 -2.53 -5.62 9.62
CA ALA A 117 -2.16 -5.16 8.28
C ALA A 117 -1.05 -6.02 7.68
N CYS A 118 -1.12 -6.25 6.37
CA CYS A 118 -0.08 -6.92 5.61
C CYS A 118 1.02 -5.95 5.17
N ILE A 119 2.17 -6.51 4.83
CA ILE A 119 3.31 -5.78 4.27
C ILE A 119 3.10 -5.66 2.76
N PHE A 120 3.08 -4.43 2.25
CA PHE A 120 3.03 -4.17 0.81
C PHE A 120 4.39 -4.49 0.16
N LEU A 121 4.38 -5.43 -0.79
CA LEU A 121 5.58 -5.88 -1.47
C LEU A 121 5.83 -5.11 -2.77
N GLY A 122 4.77 -4.71 -3.47
CA GLY A 122 4.85 -3.94 -4.71
C GLY A 122 3.73 -4.25 -5.70
N TYR A 123 3.87 -3.66 -6.88
CA TYR A 123 2.98 -3.89 -8.02
C TYR A 123 3.31 -5.23 -8.70
N ALA A 124 2.29 -5.94 -9.16
CA ALA A 124 2.40 -7.28 -9.73
C ALA A 124 1.55 -7.44 -10.99
N GLY A 125 2.08 -8.13 -11.99
CA GLY A 125 1.32 -8.72 -13.09
C GLY A 125 1.21 -10.24 -12.96
N GLY A 126 0.66 -10.89 -13.97
CA GLY A 126 0.54 -12.35 -13.99
C GLY A 126 1.90 -13.06 -13.86
N ALA A 127 2.97 -12.47 -14.40
CA ALA A 127 4.32 -13.01 -14.33
C ALA A 127 4.87 -13.07 -12.88
N GLU A 128 4.72 -12.01 -12.09
CA GLU A 128 5.15 -11.97 -10.69
C GLU A 128 4.34 -12.95 -9.83
N LEU A 129 3.07 -13.17 -10.16
CA LEU A 129 2.19 -14.06 -9.41
C LEU A 129 2.36 -15.54 -9.76
N ALA A 130 3.02 -15.89 -10.88
CA ALA A 130 3.03 -17.26 -11.40
C ALA A 130 3.52 -18.31 -10.38
N THR A 131 4.50 -17.96 -9.54
CA THR A 131 5.08 -18.88 -8.54
C THR A 131 4.28 -18.95 -7.23
N ILE A 132 3.43 -17.96 -6.97
CA ILE A 132 2.63 -17.82 -5.74
C ILE A 132 1.13 -17.85 -6.04
N TRP A 133 0.73 -18.25 -7.25
CA TRP A 133 -0.65 -18.12 -7.71
C TRP A 133 -1.64 -18.80 -6.76
N ALA A 134 -1.30 -20.00 -6.28
CA ALA A 134 -2.15 -20.76 -5.37
C ALA A 134 -2.45 -20.01 -4.07
N GLU A 135 -1.58 -19.09 -3.66
CA GLU A 135 -1.77 -18.27 -2.46
C GLU A 135 -2.75 -17.10 -2.67
N VAL A 136 -2.83 -16.59 -3.90
CA VAL A 136 -3.61 -15.39 -4.24
C VAL A 136 -4.85 -15.69 -5.10
N GLU A 137 -5.08 -16.95 -5.47
CA GLU A 137 -6.22 -17.34 -6.33
C GLU A 137 -7.56 -16.94 -5.72
N ALA A 138 -7.72 -17.08 -4.40
CA ALA A 138 -8.94 -16.70 -3.71
C ALA A 138 -9.23 -15.20 -3.85
N ASP A 139 -8.23 -14.35 -3.64
CA ASP A 139 -8.34 -12.90 -3.84
C ASP A 139 -8.61 -12.56 -5.31
N ALA A 140 -7.92 -13.23 -6.24
CA ALA A 140 -8.10 -13.05 -7.68
C ALA A 140 -9.55 -13.36 -8.10
N VAL A 141 -10.16 -14.43 -7.56
CA VAL A 141 -11.56 -14.76 -7.81
C VAL A 141 -12.49 -13.74 -7.15
N ALA A 142 -12.23 -13.36 -5.90
CA ALA A 142 -13.04 -12.39 -5.16
C ALA A 142 -13.05 -11.00 -5.81
N SER A 143 -11.97 -10.62 -6.49
CA SER A 143 -11.87 -9.33 -7.19
C SER A 143 -12.86 -9.17 -8.36
N GLY A 144 -13.44 -10.27 -8.86
CA GLY A 144 -14.42 -10.23 -9.95
C GLY A 144 -13.84 -9.98 -11.36
N TRP A 145 -12.54 -9.72 -11.49
CA TRP A 145 -11.89 -9.48 -12.78
C TRP A 145 -11.69 -10.74 -13.65
N GLY A 146 -11.87 -11.92 -13.06
CA GLY A 146 -11.67 -13.22 -13.72
C GLY A 146 -10.21 -13.67 -13.67
N LYS A 147 -9.98 -14.89 -13.19
CA LYS A 147 -8.64 -15.41 -12.95
C LYS A 147 -7.78 -15.53 -14.22
N GLU A 148 -8.41 -15.85 -15.35
CA GLU A 148 -7.73 -15.91 -16.65
C GLU A 148 -7.26 -14.51 -17.06
N ASN A 149 -8.09 -13.48 -16.86
CA ASN A 149 -7.72 -12.12 -17.19
C ASN A 149 -6.55 -11.61 -16.34
N ILE A 150 -6.58 -11.91 -15.04
CA ILE A 150 -5.49 -11.56 -14.10
C ILE A 150 -4.19 -12.26 -14.49
N ARG A 151 -4.24 -13.53 -14.90
CA ARG A 151 -3.04 -14.27 -15.30
C ARG A 151 -2.46 -13.80 -16.62
N ASP A 152 -3.33 -13.54 -17.60
CA ASP A 152 -2.92 -13.40 -18.99
C ASP A 152 -2.71 -11.93 -19.40
N TYR A 153 -3.40 -10.98 -18.75
CA TYR A 153 -3.41 -9.57 -19.16
C TYR A 153 -2.94 -8.59 -18.07
N MET A 154 -2.87 -8.99 -16.80
CA MET A 154 -2.41 -8.09 -15.75
C MET A 154 -0.91 -7.83 -15.85
N HIS A 155 -0.52 -6.56 -15.77
CA HIS A 155 0.87 -6.12 -15.82
C HIS A 155 1.09 -5.02 -14.79
N LYS A 156 2.21 -5.05 -14.07
CA LYS A 156 2.51 -4.10 -12.99
C LYS A 156 2.56 -2.61 -13.41
N ASP A 157 2.77 -2.36 -14.69
CA ASP A 157 2.80 -1.03 -15.31
C ASP A 157 1.64 -0.84 -16.33
N GLY A 158 0.61 -1.69 -16.25
CA GLY A 158 -0.49 -1.76 -17.22
C GLY A 158 -1.81 -1.18 -16.72
N ASP A 159 -2.80 -1.17 -17.60
CA ASP A 159 -4.16 -0.70 -17.28
C ASP A 159 -4.91 -1.62 -16.32
N MET A 160 -4.42 -2.85 -16.09
CA MET A 160 -4.83 -3.73 -15.00
C MET A 160 -3.58 -4.11 -14.21
N THR A 161 -3.55 -3.75 -12.93
CA THR A 161 -2.39 -3.89 -12.05
C THR A 161 -2.80 -4.58 -10.74
N GLY A 162 -1.96 -5.51 -10.29
CA GLY A 162 -2.08 -6.14 -8.98
C GLY A 162 -1.23 -5.44 -7.93
N TYR A 163 -1.70 -5.42 -6.69
CA TYR A 163 -0.98 -4.91 -5.53
C TYR A 163 -0.75 -6.08 -4.57
N LEU A 164 0.51 -6.49 -4.47
CA LEU A 164 0.89 -7.69 -3.74
C LEU A 164 1.25 -7.35 -2.30
N PHE A 165 0.63 -8.09 -1.38
CA PHE A 165 0.86 -7.99 0.05
C PHE A 165 1.30 -9.33 0.63
N ARG A 166 1.90 -9.29 1.82
CA ARG A 166 2.27 -10.48 2.58
C ARG A 166 1.92 -10.34 4.05
N CYS A 167 1.26 -11.36 4.60
CA CYS A 167 0.97 -11.43 6.03
C CYS A 167 2.27 -11.45 6.84
N GLN A 168 2.37 -10.58 7.85
CA GLN A 168 3.53 -10.51 8.73
C GLN A 168 3.65 -11.70 9.69
N HIS A 169 2.58 -12.49 9.89
CA HIS A 169 2.56 -13.61 10.83
C HIS A 169 2.75 -14.96 10.16
N CYS A 170 1.98 -15.27 9.12
CA CYS A 170 2.04 -16.58 8.46
C CYS A 170 2.78 -16.57 7.11
N GLY A 171 3.12 -15.39 6.58
CA GLY A 171 3.79 -15.27 5.29
C GLY A 171 2.89 -15.44 4.05
N GLN A 172 1.60 -15.72 4.24
CA GLN A 172 0.62 -15.85 3.16
C GLN A 172 0.53 -14.56 2.34
N HIS A 173 0.55 -14.68 1.01
CA HIS A 173 0.33 -13.55 0.11
C HIS A 173 -1.14 -13.18 -0.02
N ARG A 174 -1.40 -11.89 -0.20
CA ARG A 174 -2.71 -11.31 -0.51
C ARG A 174 -2.61 -10.42 -1.74
N LEU A 175 -3.67 -10.34 -2.53
CA LEU A 175 -3.69 -9.58 -3.78
C LEU A 175 -4.90 -8.64 -3.83
N HIS A 176 -4.65 -7.37 -4.13
CA HIS A 176 -5.68 -6.45 -4.61
C HIS A 176 -5.49 -6.23 -6.11
N VAL A 177 -6.58 -6.07 -6.87
CA VAL A 177 -6.53 -5.86 -8.33
C VAL A 177 -7.37 -4.63 -8.66
N ASP A 178 -6.75 -3.71 -9.40
CA ASP A 178 -7.38 -2.49 -9.88
C ASP A 178 -7.11 -2.31 -11.38
N ALA A 179 -8.03 -1.63 -12.06
CA ALA A 179 -7.90 -1.32 -13.46
C ALA A 179 -8.48 0.07 -13.81
N ASN A 180 -7.89 0.69 -14.83
CA ASN A 180 -8.29 1.98 -15.41
C ASN A 180 -9.40 1.84 -16.47
#